data_AF-A0A6A6S314-F1
#
_entry.id   AF-A0A6A6S314-F1
#
_cell.length_a   1.000
_cell.length_b   1.000
_cell.length_c   1.000
_cell.angle_alpha   90.00
_cell.angle_beta   90.00
_cell.angle_gamma   90.00
#
_symmetry.space_group_name_H-M   'P 1'
#
loop_
_entity.id
_entity.type
_entity.pdbx_description
1 polymer ?
#
loop_
_entity_poly.entity_id
_entity_poly.type
_entity_poly.pdbx_seq_one_letter_code
_entity_poly.pdbx_strand_id
1 'polypeptide(L)'
;MDSTNPHRQIFPQLPPELRNLIYFYTIREDNVATNIGLPFEHKVYDSSHTTVTIMPVYRGTPHLFALAKYGFLEAQEYRLYLLSSALEFRISVIFKGNTQHFIQEHWDKKMLTHLKNLGKKYSWMKKVTRYDVQILWTPAPMPRVDTKRRVDVGKIAGRMVDVLTGGSNSEFMKKRGDVKAVLHLKDAVAVHYVFSGREMGLRQFVETTPDASHRQSRAVSIAPKKSEDAPPLPPQFKHVSQVKANAQQLLIADKGVVEWTDWTEGDLVFRKEQEMGKADAIRSGTQEERSKDRRLSMPVYLALVEECKPKTD
;
A
#
# COMPACT_ATOMS: atom_id res chain seq x y z
N MET A 1 31.92 2.47 -33.43
CA MET A 1 31.35 3.44 -32.48
C MET A 1 30.89 4.62 -33.29
N ASP A 2 29.63 4.60 -33.76
CA ASP A 2 29.00 5.78 -34.38
C ASP A 2 28.09 6.41 -33.33
N SER A 3 28.69 7.30 -32.54
CA SER A 3 28.05 8.03 -31.46
C SER A 3 27.61 9.40 -31.97
N THR A 4 26.57 9.46 -32.80
CA THR A 4 25.70 10.64 -33.03
C THR A 4 24.80 10.39 -34.25
N ASN A 5 23.74 9.61 -34.07
CA ASN A 5 22.61 9.72 -34.98
C ASN A 5 21.68 10.81 -34.39
N PRO A 6 21.70 12.07 -34.87
CA PRO A 6 20.95 13.18 -34.30
C PRO A 6 19.42 12.94 -34.29
N HIS A 7 18.96 11.92 -35.02
CA HIS A 7 17.55 11.53 -35.13
C HIS A 7 16.97 10.80 -33.91
N ARG A 8 17.70 10.66 -32.79
CA ARG A 8 17.21 9.98 -31.57
C ARG A 8 17.29 10.83 -30.30
N GLN A 9 17.16 12.14 -30.47
CA GLN A 9 17.01 13.09 -29.38
C GLN A 9 15.66 13.80 -29.52
N ILE A 10 14.90 13.85 -28.43
CA ILE A 10 13.63 14.58 -28.36
C ILE A 10 13.90 16.07 -28.15
N PHE A 11 14.95 16.39 -27.38
CA PHE A 11 15.31 17.75 -26.99
C PHE A 11 16.79 18.04 -27.24
N PRO A 12 17.28 17.98 -28.50
CA PRO A 12 18.70 18.03 -28.82
C PRO A 12 19.39 19.35 -28.42
N GLN A 13 18.64 20.44 -28.31
CA GLN A 13 19.16 21.76 -27.96
C GLN A 13 19.03 22.11 -26.47
N LEU A 14 18.35 21.28 -25.67
CA LEU A 14 18.16 21.58 -24.26
C LEU A 14 19.31 21.05 -23.42
N PRO A 15 19.92 21.88 -22.57
CA PRO A 15 20.92 21.42 -21.62
C PRO A 15 20.29 20.46 -20.58
N PRO A 16 21.09 19.57 -19.97
CA PRO A 16 20.60 18.56 -19.02
C PRO A 16 19.78 19.11 -17.86
N GLU A 17 20.10 20.30 -17.38
CA GLU A 17 19.42 20.97 -16.26
C GLU A 17 17.96 21.28 -16.61
N LEU A 18 17.71 21.81 -17.82
CA LEU A 18 16.35 22.09 -18.29
C LEU A 18 15.57 20.81 -18.57
N ARG A 19 16.24 19.75 -19.04
CA ARG A 19 15.61 18.43 -19.22
C ARG A 19 15.18 17.82 -17.89
N ASN A 20 16.02 17.90 -16.85
CA ASN A 20 15.65 17.47 -15.49
C ASN A 20 14.47 18.25 -14.94
N LEU A 21 14.39 19.55 -15.21
CA LEU A 21 13.25 20.39 -14.83
C LEU A 21 11.97 19.93 -15.54
N ILE A 22 12.03 19.61 -16.83
CA ILE A 22 10.91 19.01 -17.56
C ILE A 22 10.48 17.70 -16.90
N TYR A 23 11.43 16.79 -16.61
CA TYR A 23 11.13 15.51 -15.96
C TYR A 23 10.42 15.70 -14.62
N PHE A 24 10.88 16.65 -13.80
CA PHE A 24 10.24 17.01 -12.54
C PHE A 24 8.76 17.38 -12.74
N TYR A 25 8.45 18.25 -13.70
CA TYR A 25 7.07 18.67 -13.97
C TYR A 25 6.20 17.58 -14.60
N THR A 26 6.78 16.53 -15.20
CA THR A 26 5.98 15.37 -15.65
C THR A 26 5.50 14.50 -14.49
N ILE A 27 6.10 14.61 -13.31
CA ILE A 27 5.78 13.79 -12.15
C ILE A 27 4.87 14.61 -11.24
N ARG A 28 3.58 14.31 -11.27
CA ARG A 28 2.59 15.03 -10.47
C ARG A 28 1.70 14.05 -9.70
N GLU A 29 1.20 14.46 -8.54
CA GLU A 29 0.40 13.58 -7.68
C GLU A 29 -1.00 13.32 -8.23
N ASP A 30 -1.51 14.20 -9.09
CA ASP A 30 -2.77 14.06 -9.81
C ASP A 30 -2.69 13.10 -11.00
N ASN A 31 -1.49 12.80 -11.50
CA ASN A 31 -1.32 11.80 -12.55
C ASN A 31 -1.72 10.40 -12.05
N VAL A 32 -2.33 9.62 -12.94
CA VAL A 32 -2.65 8.21 -12.70
C VAL A 32 -1.34 7.43 -12.51
N ALA A 33 -1.27 6.65 -11.44
CA ALA A 33 -0.11 5.83 -11.17
C ALA A 33 -0.04 4.64 -12.13
N THR A 34 1.17 4.35 -12.60
CA THR A 34 1.44 3.26 -13.54
C THR A 34 2.72 2.52 -13.15
N ASN A 35 2.83 1.26 -13.55
CA ASN A 35 4.04 0.46 -13.43
C ASN A 35 4.66 0.11 -14.80
N ILE A 36 4.16 0.70 -15.90
CA ILE A 36 4.62 0.39 -17.27
C ILE A 36 6.12 0.64 -17.38
N GLY A 37 6.83 -0.39 -17.87
CA GLY A 37 8.27 -0.33 -18.15
C GLY A 37 9.15 -0.48 -16.92
N LEU A 38 8.59 -0.59 -15.71
CA LEU A 38 9.38 -0.84 -14.52
C LEU A 38 10.00 -2.26 -14.55
N PRO A 39 11.12 -2.49 -13.83
CA PRO A 39 11.85 -3.77 -13.89
C PRO A 39 11.09 -4.99 -13.37
N PHE A 40 9.97 -4.78 -12.69
CA PHE A 40 8.99 -5.80 -12.38
C PHE A 40 7.63 -5.14 -12.17
N GLU A 41 6.56 -5.81 -12.61
CA GLU A 41 5.19 -5.33 -12.44
C GLU A 41 4.74 -5.46 -10.99
N HIS A 42 4.88 -6.65 -10.41
CA HIS A 42 4.58 -6.91 -9.00
C HIS A 42 5.30 -8.17 -8.50
N LYS A 43 5.35 -8.34 -7.17
CA LYS A 43 5.85 -9.53 -6.49
C LYS A 43 4.85 -9.99 -5.45
N VAL A 44 4.44 -11.25 -5.55
CA VAL A 44 3.52 -11.89 -4.61
C VAL A 44 4.30 -12.84 -3.72
N TYR A 45 4.14 -12.68 -2.42
CA TYR A 45 4.65 -13.58 -1.40
C TYR A 45 3.46 -14.18 -0.66
N ASP A 46 3.14 -15.43 -0.99
CA ASP A 46 2.05 -16.14 -0.35
C ASP A 46 2.54 -16.99 0.85
N SER A 47 1.69 -17.08 1.85
CA SER A 47 1.88 -17.90 3.04
C SER A 47 0.54 -18.38 3.57
N SER A 48 0.57 -19.29 4.54
CA SER A 48 -0.64 -19.80 5.19
C SER A 48 -1.49 -18.68 5.82
N HIS A 49 -0.87 -17.63 6.36
CA HIS A 49 -1.58 -16.57 7.07
C HIS A 49 -1.74 -15.27 6.28
N THR A 50 -0.84 -14.98 5.36
CA THR A 50 -0.82 -13.70 4.65
C THR A 50 -0.47 -13.87 3.18
N THR A 51 -1.07 -13.05 2.34
CA THR A 51 -0.61 -12.80 0.97
C THR A 51 -0.11 -11.37 0.89
N VAL A 52 1.18 -11.17 0.58
CA VAL A 52 1.80 -9.86 0.45
C VAL A 52 2.10 -9.59 -1.02
N THR A 53 1.60 -8.49 -1.55
CA THR A 53 1.89 -8.04 -2.92
C THR A 53 2.66 -6.73 -2.85
N ILE A 54 3.85 -6.69 -3.44
CA ILE A 54 4.69 -5.49 -3.53
C ILE A 54 4.78 -5.05 -4.97
N MET A 55 4.51 -3.78 -5.22
CA MET A 55 4.50 -3.22 -6.56
C MET A 55 5.07 -1.81 -6.58
N PRO A 56 6.06 -1.54 -7.45
CA PRO A 56 6.52 -0.19 -7.69
C PRO A 56 5.57 0.50 -8.66
N VAL A 57 5.30 1.77 -8.40
CA VAL A 57 4.59 2.64 -9.33
C VAL A 57 5.28 4.00 -9.43
N TYR A 58 4.98 4.72 -10.49
CA TYR A 58 5.33 6.13 -10.66
C TYR A 58 4.13 6.89 -11.24
N ARG A 59 4.16 8.21 -11.09
CA ARG A 59 3.12 9.13 -11.57
C ARG A 59 3.65 10.08 -12.65
N GLY A 60 4.35 9.50 -13.62
CA GLY A 60 5.01 10.22 -14.70
C GLY A 60 4.41 9.91 -16.07
N THR A 61 5.13 10.24 -17.14
CA THR A 61 4.70 9.99 -18.52
C THR A 61 5.17 8.60 -18.98
N PRO A 62 4.28 7.58 -19.07
CA PRO A 62 4.67 6.24 -19.50
C PRO A 62 5.18 6.21 -20.94
N HIS A 63 4.69 7.12 -21.79
CA HIS A 63 5.15 7.25 -23.17
C HIS A 63 6.63 7.63 -23.25
N LEU A 64 7.10 8.59 -22.43
CA LEU A 64 8.51 8.99 -22.39
C LEU A 64 9.38 7.85 -21.86
N PHE A 65 8.89 7.12 -20.84
CA PHE A 65 9.58 5.94 -20.33
C PHE A 65 9.69 4.84 -21.41
N ALA A 66 8.62 4.59 -22.15
CA ALA A 66 8.57 3.56 -23.19
C ALA A 66 9.52 3.83 -24.35
N LEU A 67 9.88 5.10 -24.62
CA LEU A 67 10.85 5.47 -25.65
C LEU A 67 12.26 4.94 -25.38
N ALA A 68 12.57 4.53 -24.14
CA ALA A 68 13.87 3.96 -23.78
C ALA A 68 14.18 2.69 -24.60
N LYS A 69 13.15 1.93 -24.98
CA LYS A 69 13.30 0.72 -25.81
C LYS A 69 13.73 1.00 -27.25
N TYR A 70 13.53 2.23 -27.73
CA TYR A 70 13.96 2.68 -29.06
C TYR A 70 15.31 3.41 -29.03
N GLY A 71 15.94 3.51 -27.85
CA GLY A 71 17.26 4.12 -27.69
C GLY A 71 17.26 5.65 -27.73
N PHE A 72 16.16 6.31 -27.37
CA PHE A 72 16.15 7.76 -27.14
C PHE A 72 16.92 8.09 -25.86
N LEU A 73 17.83 9.06 -25.94
CA LEU A 73 18.70 9.43 -24.81
C LEU A 73 17.90 10.02 -23.65
N GLU A 74 16.97 10.93 -23.94
CA GLU A 74 16.11 11.56 -22.93
C GLU A 74 15.23 10.55 -22.21
N ALA A 75 14.82 9.48 -22.90
CA ALA A 75 14.05 8.41 -22.27
C ALA A 75 14.89 7.59 -21.28
N GLN A 76 16.19 7.42 -21.56
CA GLN A 76 17.12 6.78 -20.62
C GLN A 76 17.40 7.68 -19.41
N GLU A 77 17.61 8.98 -19.64
CA GLU A 77 17.75 9.98 -18.57
C GLU A 77 16.49 10.02 -17.69
N TYR A 78 15.32 10.08 -18.31
CA TYR A 78 14.03 10.07 -17.62
C TYR A 78 13.84 8.80 -16.78
N ARG A 79 14.20 7.64 -17.33
CA ARG A 79 14.19 6.37 -16.58
C ARG A 79 15.09 6.43 -15.37
N LEU A 80 16.33 6.93 -15.51
CA LEU A 80 17.26 7.05 -14.38
C LEU A 80 16.75 8.05 -13.32
N TYR A 81 16.18 9.17 -13.77
CA TYR A 81 15.53 10.15 -12.91
C TYR A 81 14.41 9.49 -12.10
N LEU A 82 13.45 8.83 -12.76
CA LEU A 82 12.32 8.17 -12.11
C LEU A 82 12.76 7.12 -11.07
N LEU A 83 13.69 6.24 -11.45
CA LEU A 83 14.21 5.19 -10.54
C LEU A 83 14.94 5.77 -9.32
N SER A 84 15.32 7.06 -9.34
CA SER A 84 16.06 7.70 -8.27
C SER A 84 15.21 8.47 -7.28
N SER A 85 14.08 9.05 -7.73
CA SER A 85 13.37 10.09 -6.96
C SER A 85 11.84 9.97 -6.97
N ALA A 86 11.24 9.24 -7.91
CA ALA A 86 9.82 9.35 -8.22
C ALA A 86 9.00 8.08 -8.00
N LEU A 87 9.64 7.02 -7.50
CA LEU A 87 8.98 5.75 -7.26
C LEU A 87 8.26 5.71 -5.91
N GLU A 88 7.10 5.08 -5.92
CA GLU A 88 6.30 4.74 -4.77
C GLU A 88 6.14 3.22 -4.71
N PHE A 89 6.22 2.63 -3.52
CA PHE A 89 5.82 1.25 -3.32
C PHE A 89 4.38 1.18 -2.83
N ARG A 90 3.57 0.49 -3.63
CA ARG A 90 2.23 0.06 -3.26
C ARG A 90 2.30 -1.37 -2.75
N ILE A 91 1.95 -1.56 -1.49
CA ILE A 91 2.08 -2.83 -0.79
C ILE A 91 0.71 -3.24 -0.26
N SER A 92 0.19 -4.36 -0.75
CA SER A 92 -1.06 -4.93 -0.25
C SER A 92 -0.77 -6.13 0.64
N VAL A 93 -1.39 -6.21 1.81
CA VAL A 93 -1.33 -7.37 2.70
C VAL A 93 -2.74 -7.89 2.92
N ILE A 94 -3.00 -9.13 2.52
CA ILE A 94 -4.25 -9.81 2.85
C ILE A 94 -3.95 -10.77 4.00
N PHE A 95 -4.50 -10.49 5.17
CA PHE A 95 -4.41 -11.39 6.31
C PHE A 95 -5.58 -12.39 6.27
N LYS A 96 -5.29 -13.65 5.97
CA LYS A 96 -6.27 -14.75 5.84
C LYS A 96 -6.13 -15.84 6.91
N GLY A 97 -5.07 -15.79 7.70
CA GLY A 97 -4.77 -16.82 8.70
C GLY A 97 -5.58 -16.74 9.97
N ASN A 98 -5.41 -17.77 10.83
CA ASN A 98 -5.81 -17.66 12.22
C ASN A 98 -4.80 -16.79 12.98
N THR A 99 -5.28 -15.73 13.62
CA THR A 99 -4.48 -14.76 14.38
C THR A 99 -3.79 -15.38 15.60
N GLN A 100 -4.34 -16.46 16.16
CA GLN A 100 -3.76 -17.14 17.33
C GLN A 100 -2.52 -17.97 16.99
N HIS A 101 -2.48 -18.54 15.78
CA HIS A 101 -1.36 -19.34 15.28
C HIS A 101 -0.33 -18.49 14.51
N PHE A 102 -0.64 -17.23 14.28
CA PHE A 102 0.26 -16.31 13.60
C PHE A 102 1.39 -15.89 14.54
N ILE A 103 2.63 -16.23 14.17
CA ILE A 103 3.84 -15.85 14.90
C ILE A 103 4.52 -14.71 14.14
N GLN A 104 4.49 -13.51 14.72
CA GLN A 104 5.01 -12.30 14.10
C GLN A 104 6.52 -12.40 13.79
N GLU A 105 7.36 -12.93 14.71
CA GLU A 105 8.81 -13.01 14.45
C GLU A 105 9.15 -13.86 13.21
N HIS A 106 8.40 -14.95 12.99
CA HIS A 106 8.60 -15.81 11.82
C HIS A 106 8.23 -15.08 10.54
N TRP A 107 7.13 -14.34 10.56
CA TRP A 107 6.71 -13.52 9.44
C TRP A 107 7.72 -12.41 9.14
N ASP A 108 8.21 -11.71 10.17
CA ASP A 108 9.22 -10.65 10.04
C ASP A 108 10.49 -11.19 9.35
N LYS A 109 11.05 -12.28 9.88
CA LYS A 109 12.27 -12.89 9.33
C LYS A 109 12.10 -13.30 7.87
N LYS A 110 10.93 -13.88 7.54
CA LYS A 110 10.61 -14.30 6.17
C LYS A 110 10.51 -13.08 5.25
N MET A 111 9.76 -12.06 5.64
CA MET A 111 9.57 -10.86 4.81
C MET A 111 10.86 -10.04 4.66
N LEU A 112 11.65 -9.87 5.72
CA LEU A 112 12.96 -9.22 5.64
C LEU A 112 13.90 -9.94 4.67
N THR A 113 13.88 -11.28 4.66
CA THR A 113 14.67 -12.07 3.71
C THR A 113 14.22 -11.83 2.27
N HIS A 114 12.91 -11.81 2.02
CA HIS A 114 12.35 -11.51 0.70
C HIS A 114 12.68 -10.09 0.24
N LEU A 115 12.52 -9.09 1.10
CA LEU A 115 12.87 -7.70 0.82
C LEU A 115 14.37 -7.54 0.54
N LYS A 116 15.24 -8.18 1.33
CA LYS A 116 16.70 -8.18 1.11
C LYS A 116 17.07 -8.78 -0.24
N ASN A 117 16.44 -9.90 -0.62
CA ASN A 117 16.69 -10.54 -1.91
C ASN A 117 16.20 -9.68 -3.07
N LEU A 118 15.00 -9.11 -2.95
CA LEU A 118 14.44 -8.21 -3.96
C LEU A 118 15.34 -6.97 -4.13
N GLY A 119 15.87 -6.49 -3.02
CA GLY A 119 16.81 -5.40 -2.94
C GLY A 119 18.20 -5.59 -3.51
N LYS A 120 18.74 -6.81 -3.38
CA LYS A 120 19.98 -7.19 -4.07
C LYS A 120 19.76 -7.20 -5.57
N LYS A 121 18.60 -7.67 -6.03
CA LYS A 121 18.24 -7.73 -7.44
C LYS A 121 17.97 -6.35 -8.04
N TYR A 122 17.34 -5.46 -7.27
CA TYR A 122 16.91 -4.14 -7.72
C TYR A 122 17.47 -3.06 -6.79
N SER A 123 18.69 -2.59 -7.07
CA SER A 123 19.42 -1.65 -6.20
C SER A 123 18.71 -0.29 -6.02
N TRP A 124 17.92 0.13 -7.00
CA TRP A 124 17.12 1.36 -6.93
C TRP A 124 16.06 1.33 -5.83
N MET A 125 15.60 0.15 -5.40
CA MET A 125 14.59 0.03 -4.35
C MET A 125 15.01 0.71 -3.03
N LYS A 126 16.31 0.73 -2.75
CA LYS A 126 16.89 1.37 -1.55
C LYS A 126 16.68 2.89 -1.53
N LYS A 127 16.31 3.48 -2.67
CA LYS A 127 16.08 4.92 -2.86
C LYS A 127 14.60 5.29 -2.75
N VAL A 128 13.70 4.31 -2.68
CA VAL A 128 12.26 4.58 -2.59
C VAL A 128 11.93 5.19 -1.23
N THR A 129 11.32 6.36 -1.28
CA THR A 129 10.95 7.14 -0.10
C THR A 129 9.46 7.08 0.18
N ARG A 130 8.61 6.77 -0.81
CA ARG A 130 7.15 6.78 -0.68
C ARG A 130 6.59 5.36 -0.58
N TYR A 131 5.76 5.12 0.43
CA TYR A 131 5.14 3.83 0.69
C TYR A 131 3.64 4.02 0.90
N ASP A 132 2.83 3.24 0.19
CA ASP A 132 1.38 3.12 0.39
C ASP A 132 1.07 1.66 0.73
N VAL A 133 0.79 1.40 2.01
CA VAL A 133 0.54 0.07 2.56
C VAL A 133 -0.94 -0.09 2.86
N GLN A 134 -1.58 -1.09 2.28
CA GLN A 134 -2.99 -1.41 2.50
C GLN A 134 -3.08 -2.82 3.08
N ILE A 135 -3.65 -2.94 4.28
CA ILE A 135 -3.79 -4.22 4.98
C ILE A 135 -5.26 -4.57 5.03
N LEU A 136 -5.67 -5.64 4.35
CA LEU A 136 -7.00 -6.20 4.45
C LEU A 136 -7.03 -7.32 5.50
N TRP A 137 -7.81 -7.10 6.55
CA TRP A 137 -7.93 -8.01 7.68
C TRP A 137 -9.13 -8.95 7.51
N THR A 138 -8.86 -10.16 7.05
CA THR A 138 -9.86 -11.19 6.72
C THR A 138 -9.51 -12.55 7.35
N PRO A 139 -9.28 -12.61 8.68
CA PRO A 139 -8.85 -13.86 9.32
C PRO A 139 -9.84 -14.98 9.05
N ALA A 140 -9.32 -16.20 8.93
CA ALA A 140 -10.14 -17.40 8.85
C ALA A 140 -11.10 -17.45 10.06
N PRO A 141 -12.35 -17.92 9.86
CA PRO A 141 -13.33 -18.00 10.94
C PRO A 141 -12.72 -18.77 12.12
N MET A 142 -12.69 -18.13 13.28
CA MET A 142 -12.17 -18.75 14.48
C MET A 142 -13.14 -19.85 14.93
N PRO A 143 -12.68 -21.07 15.22
CA PRO A 143 -13.45 -21.95 16.08
C PRO A 143 -13.69 -21.22 17.41
N ARG A 144 -14.86 -21.43 18.03
CA ARG A 144 -15.27 -20.83 19.32
C ARG A 144 -14.40 -21.37 20.46
N VAL A 145 -13.12 -21.06 20.43
CA VAL A 145 -12.20 -21.41 21.49
C VAL A 145 -12.07 -20.17 22.36
N ASP A 146 -12.55 -20.31 23.60
CA ASP A 146 -12.44 -19.32 24.68
C ASP A 146 -10.99 -19.20 25.18
N THR A 147 -10.04 -19.04 24.26
CA THR A 147 -8.65 -18.79 24.62
C THR A 147 -8.50 -17.37 25.14
N LYS A 148 -7.96 -17.25 26.36
CA LYS A 148 -7.64 -16.00 27.07
C LYS A 148 -6.62 -15.09 26.37
N ARG A 149 -6.04 -15.51 25.23
CA ARG A 149 -5.00 -14.74 24.54
C ARG A 149 -5.66 -13.62 23.74
N ARG A 150 -5.57 -12.39 24.26
CA ARG A 150 -5.92 -11.18 23.51
C ARG A 150 -4.98 -11.08 22.31
N VAL A 151 -5.54 -11.16 21.10
CA VAL A 151 -4.77 -10.94 19.88
C VAL A 151 -4.96 -9.49 19.48
N ASP A 152 -3.84 -8.77 19.47
CA ASP A 152 -3.77 -7.36 19.15
C ASP A 152 -3.56 -7.18 17.63
N VAL A 153 -4.68 -7.03 16.92
CA VAL A 153 -4.71 -6.78 15.48
C VAL A 153 -3.91 -5.54 15.13
N GLY A 154 -4.09 -4.47 15.91
CA GLY A 154 -3.43 -3.20 15.62
C GLY A 154 -1.91 -3.30 15.77
N LYS A 155 -1.43 -3.99 16.80
CA LYS A 155 0.00 -4.29 16.97
C LYS A 155 0.58 -5.12 15.83
N ILE A 156 -0.13 -6.18 15.41
CA ILE A 156 0.30 -7.04 14.31
C ILE A 156 0.39 -6.23 13.02
N ALA A 157 -0.68 -5.51 12.67
CA ALA A 157 -0.73 -4.68 11.48
C ALA A 157 0.35 -3.58 11.50
N GLY A 158 0.58 -2.95 12.66
CA GLY A 158 1.61 -1.92 12.83
C GLY A 158 3.00 -2.48 12.56
N ARG A 159 3.32 -3.64 13.16
CA ARG A 159 4.62 -4.30 12.95
C ARG A 159 4.79 -4.82 11.51
N MET A 160 3.71 -5.20 10.84
CA MET A 160 3.74 -5.52 9.40
C MET A 160 4.14 -4.30 8.56
N VAL A 161 3.53 -3.14 8.80
CA VAL A 161 3.90 -1.88 8.13
C VAL A 161 5.38 -1.61 8.36
N ASP A 162 5.82 -1.67 9.62
CA ASP A 162 7.20 -1.39 10.00
C ASP A 162 8.15 -2.30 9.21
N VAL A 163 7.98 -3.62 9.24
CA VAL A 163 8.85 -4.54 8.47
C VAL A 163 8.86 -4.25 6.98
N LEU A 164 7.70 -3.93 6.39
CA LEU A 164 7.56 -3.65 4.96
C LEU A 164 8.22 -2.33 4.55
N THR A 165 8.28 -1.36 5.45
CA THR A 165 8.88 -0.03 5.22
C THR A 165 10.29 0.11 5.79
N GLY A 166 10.87 -0.95 6.38
CA GLY A 166 12.22 -0.94 6.93
C GLY A 166 12.36 -0.48 8.38
N GLY A 167 11.27 -0.56 9.14
CA GLY A 167 11.14 -0.55 10.60
C GLY A 167 12.30 -1.21 11.34
N SER A 168 12.90 -0.44 12.25
CA SER A 168 13.84 -0.84 13.31
C SER A 168 15.23 -1.38 12.96
N ASN A 169 15.54 -1.97 11.79
CA ASN A 169 16.92 -2.44 11.55
C ASN A 169 17.31 -2.87 10.12
N SER A 170 16.53 -2.52 9.09
CA SER A 170 16.91 -2.94 7.73
C SER A 170 17.91 -1.94 7.13
N GLU A 171 19.18 -2.33 6.98
CA GLU A 171 20.19 -1.61 6.17
C GLU A 171 19.72 -1.34 4.73
N PHE A 172 18.62 -1.98 4.34
CA PHE A 172 18.04 -2.00 3.02
C PHE A 172 17.21 -0.75 2.70
N MET A 173 16.53 -0.14 3.70
CA MET A 173 15.68 1.04 3.52
C MET A 173 16.15 2.20 4.43
N LYS A 174 17.34 2.73 4.13
CA LYS A 174 17.98 3.79 4.95
C LYS A 174 17.26 5.15 4.90
N LYS A 175 16.42 5.39 3.88
CA LYS A 175 15.65 6.63 3.73
C LYS A 175 14.17 6.33 3.96
N ARG A 176 13.66 6.61 5.15
CA ARG A 176 12.22 6.62 5.39
C ARG A 176 11.67 7.97 4.94
N GLY A 177 10.91 7.97 3.85
CA GLY A 177 10.13 9.14 3.45
C GLY A 177 8.70 9.03 3.93
N ASP A 178 7.76 9.31 3.03
CA ASP A 178 6.34 9.36 3.33
C ASP A 178 5.73 7.95 3.38
N VAL A 179 5.14 7.60 4.51
CA VAL A 179 4.45 6.31 4.70
C VAL A 179 2.96 6.56 4.90
N LYS A 180 2.14 6.07 3.99
CA LYS A 180 0.70 5.95 4.14
C LYS A 180 0.38 4.49 4.42
N ALA A 181 -0.33 4.21 5.51
CA ALA A 181 -0.78 2.87 5.85
C ALA A 181 -2.26 2.87 6.22
N VAL A 182 -3.02 1.92 5.69
CA VAL A 182 -4.45 1.78 5.99
C VAL A 182 -4.76 0.33 6.36
N LEU A 183 -5.44 0.16 7.49
CA LEU A 183 -5.97 -1.12 7.95
C LEU A 183 -7.46 -1.21 7.65
N HIS A 184 -7.81 -2.08 6.72
CA HIS A 184 -9.17 -2.40 6.30
C HIS A 184 -9.69 -3.59 7.08
N LEU A 185 -10.74 -3.40 7.87
CA LEU A 185 -11.43 -4.47 8.56
C LEU A 185 -12.62 -4.93 7.71
N LYS A 186 -12.74 -6.24 7.47
CA LYS A 186 -13.96 -6.78 6.84
C LYS A 186 -15.16 -6.57 7.78
N ASP A 187 -16.31 -6.15 7.26
CA ASP A 187 -17.56 -5.93 8.01
C ASP A 187 -17.85 -7.00 9.05
N ALA A 188 -17.87 -8.27 8.62
CA ALA A 188 -18.20 -9.40 9.49
C ALA A 188 -17.23 -9.52 10.68
N VAL A 189 -15.96 -9.14 10.48
CA VAL A 189 -14.93 -9.17 11.52
C VAL A 189 -15.13 -8.03 12.51
N ALA A 190 -15.38 -6.82 12.00
CA ALA A 190 -15.70 -5.65 12.81
C ALA A 190 -16.94 -5.88 13.69
N VAL A 191 -18.02 -6.37 13.07
CA VAL A 191 -19.28 -6.70 13.76
C VAL A 191 -19.03 -7.76 14.84
N HIS A 192 -18.48 -8.92 14.48
CA HIS A 192 -18.23 -10.00 15.42
C HIS A 192 -17.44 -9.52 16.64
N TYR A 193 -16.41 -8.72 16.38
CA TYR A 193 -15.55 -8.20 17.41
C TYR A 193 -16.28 -7.29 18.41
N VAL A 194 -17.03 -6.29 17.92
CA VAL A 194 -17.80 -5.37 18.78
C VAL A 194 -18.82 -6.14 19.62
N PHE A 195 -19.57 -7.06 19.01
CA PHE A 195 -20.58 -7.84 19.73
C PHE A 195 -19.98 -8.88 20.69
N SER A 196 -18.71 -9.26 20.49
CA SER A 196 -17.98 -10.13 21.42
C SER A 196 -17.32 -9.39 22.59
N GLY A 197 -17.39 -8.05 22.63
CA GLY A 197 -16.77 -7.23 23.68
C GLY A 197 -15.25 -7.40 23.79
N ARG A 198 -14.58 -7.78 22.70
CA ARG A 198 -13.12 -7.97 22.67
C ARG A 198 -12.42 -6.63 22.38
N GLU A 199 -11.10 -6.60 22.59
CA GLU A 199 -10.18 -5.51 22.19
C GLU A 199 -9.26 -5.95 21.01
N MET A 200 -9.17 -5.17 19.91
CA MET A 200 -8.40 -5.41 18.67
C MET A 200 -7.05 -4.68 18.77
N GLY A 201 -6.92 -3.73 19.69
CA GLY A 201 -5.77 -2.85 19.84
C GLY A 201 -5.60 -1.90 18.66
N LEU A 202 -6.68 -1.48 18.00
CA LEU A 202 -6.61 -0.59 16.81
C LEU A 202 -5.85 0.71 17.09
N ARG A 203 -5.90 1.19 18.33
CA ARG A 203 -5.05 2.28 18.82
C ARG A 203 -3.58 2.09 18.50
N GLN A 204 -3.03 0.91 18.74
CA GLN A 204 -1.60 0.62 18.54
C GLN A 204 -1.20 0.61 17.07
N PHE A 205 -2.16 0.42 16.16
CA PHE A 205 -1.91 0.60 14.75
C PHE A 205 -1.75 2.08 14.41
N VAL A 206 -2.66 2.91 14.91
CA VAL A 206 -2.75 4.33 14.57
C VAL A 206 -1.71 5.18 15.32
N GLU A 207 -1.43 4.82 16.56
CA GLU A 207 -0.37 5.41 17.36
C GLU A 207 0.98 4.92 16.86
N THR A 208 1.59 5.74 16.03
CA THR A 208 2.97 5.58 15.62
C THR A 208 3.89 6.08 16.70
N THR A 209 4.90 5.29 17.06
CA THR A 209 6.08 5.85 17.72
C THR A 209 6.73 6.84 16.75
N PRO A 210 7.13 8.04 17.22
CA PRO A 210 7.81 9.03 16.39
C PRO A 210 9.15 8.47 15.95
N ASP A 211 9.14 7.80 14.80
CA ASP A 211 10.31 7.25 14.16
C ASP A 211 10.81 8.23 13.09
N ALA A 212 12.04 8.02 12.60
CA ALA A 212 12.78 8.89 11.68
C ALA A 212 12.19 9.09 10.26
N SER A 213 10.87 9.00 10.08
CA SER A 213 10.16 9.26 8.82
C SER A 213 9.68 10.71 8.78
N HIS A 214 9.72 11.35 7.61
CA HIS A 214 9.29 12.76 7.49
C HIS A 214 7.78 12.94 7.66
N ARG A 215 6.97 12.02 7.09
CA ARG A 215 5.51 12.03 7.19
C ARG A 215 4.96 10.62 7.31
N GLN A 216 4.08 10.38 8.27
CA GLN A 216 3.34 9.13 8.41
C GLN A 216 1.84 9.42 8.47
N SER A 217 1.05 8.67 7.72
CA SER A 217 -0.40 8.67 7.81
C SER A 217 -0.89 7.26 8.05
N ARG A 218 -1.58 7.03 9.17
CA ARG A 218 -2.19 5.73 9.49
C ARG A 218 -3.69 5.87 9.62
N ALA A 219 -4.44 5.00 8.97
CA ALA A 219 -5.89 5.02 8.99
C ALA A 219 -6.49 3.62 9.21
N VAL A 220 -7.61 3.57 9.91
CA VAL A 220 -8.47 2.40 10.01
C VAL A 220 -9.74 2.67 9.23
N SER A 221 -10.15 1.71 8.41
CA SER A 221 -11.35 1.78 7.59
C SER A 221 -12.07 0.44 7.58
N ILE A 222 -13.34 0.48 7.24
CA ILE A 222 -14.11 -0.72 7.00
C ILE A 222 -14.12 -1.03 5.50
N ALA A 223 -13.74 -2.25 5.16
CA ALA A 223 -13.63 -2.73 3.80
C ALA A 223 -15.03 -2.78 3.14
N PRO A 224 -15.22 -2.30 1.90
CA PRO A 224 -16.54 -2.31 1.28
C PRO A 224 -17.11 -3.74 1.14
N LYS A 225 -18.43 -3.89 1.29
CA LYS A 225 -19.12 -5.11 0.82
C LYS A 225 -18.96 -5.15 -0.70
N LYS A 226 -18.52 -6.28 -1.24
CA LYS A 226 -18.67 -6.56 -2.67
C LYS A 226 -20.13 -6.26 -3.04
N SER A 227 -20.36 -5.34 -3.98
CA SER A 227 -21.59 -5.43 -4.75
C SER A 227 -21.49 -6.74 -5.52
N GLU A 228 -22.46 -7.64 -5.35
CA GLU A 228 -22.59 -8.79 -6.24
C GLU A 228 -23.00 -8.35 -7.66
N ASP A 229 -23.28 -7.05 -7.86
CA ASP A 229 -23.72 -6.40 -9.09
C ASP A 229 -22.60 -5.65 -9.84
N ALA A 230 -21.37 -6.17 -9.86
CA ALA A 230 -20.39 -5.66 -10.82
C ALA A 230 -20.89 -6.01 -12.25
N PRO A 231 -21.08 -5.02 -13.15
CA PRO A 231 -21.57 -5.30 -14.50
C PRO A 231 -20.62 -6.28 -15.22
N PRO A 232 -21.16 -7.25 -15.99
CA PRO A 232 -20.32 -8.19 -16.71
C PRO A 232 -19.38 -7.43 -17.65
N LEU A 233 -18.09 -7.74 -17.57
CA LEU A 233 -17.07 -7.13 -18.41
C LEU A 233 -17.43 -7.32 -19.90
N PRO A 234 -17.21 -6.31 -20.76
CA PRO A 234 -17.50 -6.41 -22.19
C PRO A 234 -16.83 -7.64 -22.83
N PRO A 235 -17.43 -8.24 -23.88
CA PRO A 235 -17.00 -9.51 -24.48
C PRO A 235 -15.57 -9.51 -25.06
N GLN A 236 -14.92 -8.35 -25.22
CA GLN A 236 -13.50 -8.25 -25.57
C GLN A 236 -12.52 -8.51 -24.40
N PHE A 237 -13.00 -8.65 -23.16
CA PHE A 237 -12.19 -8.92 -21.98
C PHE A 237 -12.28 -10.40 -21.60
N LYS A 238 -11.20 -11.15 -21.85
CA LYS A 238 -11.11 -12.55 -21.43
C LYS A 238 -10.82 -12.62 -19.93
N HIS A 239 -11.66 -13.35 -19.22
CA HIS A 239 -11.45 -13.73 -17.83
C HIS A 239 -10.10 -14.46 -17.71
N VAL A 240 -9.20 -13.96 -16.85
CA VAL A 240 -8.01 -14.72 -16.41
C VAL A 240 -8.46 -15.76 -15.39
N SER A 241 -9.30 -16.68 -15.82
CA SER A 241 -9.65 -17.88 -15.09
C SER A 241 -8.49 -18.87 -15.24
N GLN A 242 -7.48 -18.75 -14.38
CA GLN A 242 -6.62 -19.87 -13.94
C GLN A 242 -5.62 -19.55 -12.79
N VAL A 243 -5.84 -18.50 -11.99
CA VAL A 243 -5.25 -18.46 -10.64
C VAL A 243 -6.29 -19.00 -9.66
N LYS A 244 -6.07 -20.24 -9.23
CA LYS A 244 -6.95 -20.98 -8.31
C LYS A 244 -7.35 -20.12 -7.09
N ALA A 245 -8.67 -19.95 -6.96
CA ALA A 245 -9.48 -19.71 -5.77
C ALA A 245 -8.98 -18.69 -4.71
N ASN A 246 -9.64 -17.53 -4.72
CA ASN A 246 -9.92 -16.64 -3.58
C ASN A 246 -8.74 -15.86 -2.96
N ALA A 247 -7.92 -15.22 -3.79
CA ALA A 247 -7.28 -13.97 -3.38
C ALA A 247 -8.22 -12.80 -3.70
N GLN A 248 -8.76 -12.14 -2.67
CA GLN A 248 -9.47 -10.87 -2.82
C GLN A 248 -8.47 -9.88 -3.43
N GLN A 249 -8.63 -9.53 -4.70
CA GLN A 249 -7.67 -8.68 -5.40
C GLN A 249 -7.76 -7.27 -4.83
N LEU A 250 -6.63 -6.73 -4.36
CA LEU A 250 -6.47 -5.34 -3.92
C LEU A 250 -5.85 -4.44 -5.01
N LEU A 251 -5.42 -5.05 -6.12
CA LEU A 251 -4.73 -4.40 -7.23
C LEU A 251 -5.23 -5.00 -8.55
N ILE A 252 -5.66 -4.15 -9.50
CA ILE A 252 -5.91 -4.51 -10.90
C ILE A 252 -4.82 -3.85 -11.73
N ALA A 253 -4.02 -4.64 -12.42
CA ALA A 253 -3.12 -4.15 -13.45
C ALA A 253 -3.79 -4.36 -14.81
N ASP A 254 -4.34 -3.30 -15.42
CA ASP A 254 -4.84 -3.33 -16.80
C ASP A 254 -3.97 -2.43 -17.67
N LYS A 255 -3.48 -2.97 -18.80
CA LYS A 255 -2.59 -2.27 -19.75
C LYS A 255 -1.38 -1.56 -19.09
N GLY A 256 -0.94 -2.05 -17.93
CA GLY A 256 0.14 -1.47 -17.11
C GLY A 256 -0.24 -0.17 -16.36
N VAL A 257 -1.49 0.26 -16.47
CA VAL A 257 -2.09 1.12 -15.44
C VAL A 257 -2.40 0.23 -14.27
N VAL A 258 -2.00 0.66 -13.06
CA VAL A 258 -2.35 -0.09 -11.86
C VAL A 258 -3.35 0.68 -11.04
N GLU A 259 -4.56 0.17 -11.09
CA GLU A 259 -5.65 0.60 -10.24
C GLU A 259 -5.55 -0.16 -8.93
N TRP A 260 -5.44 0.58 -7.84
CA TRP A 260 -5.85 0.02 -6.56
C TRP A 260 -7.33 -0.29 -6.70
N THR A 261 -7.72 -1.54 -6.48
CA THR A 261 -9.12 -1.96 -6.64
C THR A 261 -10.05 -1.13 -5.75
N ASP A 262 -11.33 -1.12 -6.10
CA ASP A 262 -12.50 -0.50 -5.42
C ASP A 262 -12.53 -0.59 -3.87
N TRP A 263 -11.71 -1.44 -3.26
CA TRP A 263 -11.48 -1.53 -1.82
C TRP A 263 -10.77 -0.31 -1.20
N THR A 264 -10.31 0.66 -2.02
CA THR A 264 -9.87 1.97 -1.51
C THR A 264 -11.02 2.83 -0.99
N GLU A 265 -12.26 2.55 -1.41
CA GLU A 265 -13.47 3.19 -0.89
C GLU A 265 -14.03 2.37 0.29
N GLY A 266 -13.27 2.38 1.39
CA GLY A 266 -13.76 1.90 2.68
C GLY A 266 -14.37 3.04 3.50
N ASP A 267 -15.30 2.72 4.39
CA ASP A 267 -15.84 3.71 5.32
C ASP A 267 -14.72 4.07 6.32
N LEU A 268 -14.20 5.30 6.23
CA LEU A 268 -13.14 5.77 7.11
C LEU A 268 -13.63 5.77 8.55
N VAL A 269 -12.93 5.06 9.43
CA VAL A 269 -13.22 5.04 10.88
C VAL A 269 -12.39 6.12 11.54
N PHE A 270 -11.08 6.06 11.34
CA PHE A 270 -10.13 6.92 12.04
C PHE A 270 -8.86 7.11 11.21
N ARG A 271 -8.31 8.32 11.22
CA ARG A 271 -7.04 8.65 10.58
C ARG A 271 -6.22 9.55 11.49
N LYS A 272 -4.94 9.22 11.58
CA LYS A 272 -3.92 10.06 12.19
C LYS A 272 -2.87 10.40 11.15
N GLU A 273 -2.56 11.69 11.03
CA GLU A 273 -1.41 12.18 10.28
C GLU A 273 -0.39 12.73 11.28
N GLN A 274 0.84 12.29 11.13
CA GLN A 274 1.99 12.73 11.90
C GLN A 274 3.06 13.23 10.94
N GLU A 275 3.57 14.42 11.20
CA GLU A 275 4.67 15.02 10.44
C GLU A 275 5.71 15.52 11.45
N MET A 276 6.98 15.26 11.17
CA MET A 276 8.06 15.61 12.11
C MET A 276 8.07 17.13 12.38
N GLY A 277 7.96 17.51 13.66
CA GLY A 277 7.96 18.92 14.07
C GLY A 277 6.60 19.64 13.94
N LYS A 278 5.51 18.93 13.60
CA LYS A 278 4.15 19.46 13.61
C LYS A 278 3.27 18.70 14.59
N ALA A 279 2.20 19.35 15.06
CA ALA A 279 1.17 18.70 15.86
C ALA A 279 0.45 17.61 15.05
N ASP A 280 0.10 16.51 15.71
CA ASP A 280 -0.65 15.42 15.10
C ASP A 280 -2.02 15.92 14.61
N ALA A 281 -2.35 15.66 13.35
CA ALA A 281 -3.69 15.92 12.84
C ALA A 281 -4.52 14.63 12.94
N ILE A 282 -5.56 14.67 13.75
CA ILE A 282 -6.49 13.55 13.94
C ILE A 282 -7.80 13.86 13.20
N ARG A 283 -8.25 12.91 12.38
CA ARG A 283 -9.55 12.96 11.71
C ARG A 283 -10.30 11.67 12.00
N SER A 284 -11.48 11.79 12.61
CA SER A 284 -12.47 10.71 12.61
C SER A 284 -13.33 10.86 11.35
N GLY A 285 -13.79 9.74 10.76
CA GLY A 285 -14.74 9.82 9.65
C GLY A 285 -15.98 10.58 10.11
N THR A 286 -16.38 11.62 9.37
CA THR A 286 -17.57 12.41 9.74
C THR A 286 -18.83 11.62 9.46
N GLN A 287 -19.90 11.96 10.20
CA GLN A 287 -21.24 11.39 9.97
C GLN A 287 -21.78 11.70 8.55
N GLU A 288 -21.19 12.68 7.84
CA GLU A 288 -21.52 13.09 6.47
C GLU A 288 -20.72 12.33 5.39
N GLU A 289 -19.53 11.80 5.68
CA GLU A 289 -18.81 10.86 4.80
C GLU A 289 -19.45 9.46 4.77
N ARG A 290 -20.55 9.27 5.50
CA ARG A 290 -21.49 8.18 5.28
C ARG A 290 -22.01 8.28 3.86
N SER A 291 -21.43 7.49 2.97
CA SER A 291 -22.09 7.15 1.71
C SER A 291 -23.53 6.73 2.01
N LYS A 292 -24.44 7.01 1.08
CA LYS A 292 -25.90 6.89 1.19
C LYS A 292 -26.42 5.49 1.60
N ASP A 293 -25.54 4.51 1.81
CA ASP A 293 -25.84 3.18 2.32
C ASP A 293 -25.49 3.07 3.81
N ARG A 294 -26.50 2.77 4.64
CA ARG A 294 -26.30 2.36 6.05
C ARG A 294 -25.66 0.96 6.11
N ARG A 295 -24.35 0.85 5.88
CA ARG A 295 -23.65 -0.45 5.75
C ARG A 295 -23.33 -1.11 7.10
N LEU A 296 -23.00 -0.33 8.12
CA LEU A 296 -22.76 -0.79 9.49
C LEU A 296 -23.77 -0.17 10.46
N SER A 297 -24.11 -0.93 11.51
CA SER A 297 -24.85 -0.38 12.63
C SER A 297 -24.01 0.69 13.33
N MET A 298 -24.60 1.85 13.64
CA MET A 298 -23.98 2.95 14.39
C MET A 298 -23.15 2.49 15.61
N PRO A 299 -23.60 1.51 16.44
CA PRO A 299 -22.82 1.03 17.57
C PRO A 299 -21.45 0.44 17.20
N VAL A 300 -21.37 -0.29 16.07
CA VAL A 300 -20.11 -0.89 15.60
C VAL A 300 -19.11 0.18 15.20
N TYR A 301 -19.55 1.18 14.45
CA TYR A 301 -18.71 2.30 14.05
C TYR A 301 -18.17 3.07 15.26
N LEU A 302 -19.06 3.44 16.20
CA LEU A 302 -18.67 4.18 17.40
C LEU A 302 -17.68 3.39 18.27
N ALA A 303 -17.90 2.09 18.46
CA ALA A 303 -16.98 1.25 19.22
C ALA A 303 -15.56 1.23 18.62
N LEU A 304 -15.44 1.16 17.30
CA LEU A 304 -14.14 1.20 16.63
C LEU A 304 -13.46 2.57 16.72
N VAL A 305 -14.25 3.65 16.58
CA VAL A 305 -13.72 5.02 16.76
C VAL A 305 -13.19 5.22 18.18
N GLU A 306 -13.93 4.79 19.20
CA GLU A 306 -13.50 4.87 20.59
C GLU A 306 -12.21 4.08 20.83
N GLU A 307 -12.09 2.89 20.23
CA GLU A 307 -10.87 2.10 20.36
C GLU A 307 -9.65 2.77 19.71
N CYS A 308 -9.83 3.59 18.66
CA CYS A 308 -8.74 4.33 18.03
C CYS A 308 -8.32 5.59 18.80
N LYS A 309 -9.13 6.10 19.73
CA LYS A 309 -8.84 7.35 20.45
C LYS A 309 -7.67 7.17 21.44
N PRO A 310 -6.85 8.23 21.63
CA PRO A 310 -5.89 8.24 22.71
C PRO A 310 -6.62 8.21 24.07
N LYS A 311 -6.03 7.56 25.07
CA LYS A 311 -6.51 7.65 26.47
C LYS A 311 -6.25 9.08 26.93
N THR A 312 -7.31 9.79 27.25
CA THR A 312 -7.23 10.97 28.12
C THR A 312 -7.06 10.44 29.54
N ASP A 313 -5.83 10.57 30.06
CA ASP A 313 -5.54 10.35 31.48
C ASP A 313 -6.15 11.47 32.34
#